data_AF-A0A7X3G9Z3-F1
#
_entry.id   AF-A0A7X3G9Z3-F1
#
_cell.length_a   1.000
_cell.length_b   1.000
_cell.length_c   1.000
_cell.angle_alpha   90.00
_cell.angle_beta   90.00
_cell.angle_gamma   90.00
#
_symmetry.space_group_name_H-M   'P 1'
#
loop_
_entity.id
_entity.type
_entity.pdbx_description
1 polymer ?
#
loop_
_entity_poly.entity_id
_entity_poly.type
_entity_poly.pdbx_seq_one_letter_code
_entity_poly.pdbx_strand_id
1 'polypeptide(L)'
;DRFHIVQHLTNAFKMIRIQEMNKLNRHSGEEAKKYRRLKRFWRLSQKDYSCLSSESKYYPLFDRYISAQDIALELANYSPVLGSLSSCVESLKTDSFRLLLFSFLIRVLRWF
;
A
#
# COMPACT_ATOMS: atom_id res chain seq x y z
N ASP A 1 -15.35 15.99 -12.71
CA ASP A 1 -14.26 16.85 -12.21
C ASP A 1 -13.07 16.03 -11.74
N ARG A 2 -11.83 16.57 -11.83
CA ARG A 2 -10.58 15.83 -11.55
C ARG A 2 -10.48 15.35 -10.09
N PHE A 3 -11.02 16.13 -9.15
CA PHE A 3 -11.06 15.77 -7.73
C PHE A 3 -11.94 14.54 -7.46
N HIS A 4 -13.10 14.45 -8.12
CA HIS A 4 -13.99 13.29 -7.97
C HIS A 4 -13.33 12.01 -8.50
N ILE A 5 -12.56 12.10 -9.59
CA ILE A 5 -11.79 10.96 -10.12
C ILE A 5 -10.76 10.47 -9.10
N VAL A 6 -9.97 11.39 -8.53
CA VAL A 6 -8.99 11.06 -7.48
C VAL A 6 -9.66 10.46 -6.23
N GLN A 7 -10.83 10.98 -5.85
CA GLN A 7 -11.60 10.47 -4.72
C GLN A 7 -12.12 9.04 -4.97
N HIS A 8 -12.70 8.77 -6.15
CA HIS A 8 -13.16 7.44 -6.52
C HIS A 8 -12.01 6.44 -6.55
N LEU A 9 -10.86 6.82 -7.09
CA LEU A 9 -9.64 5.99 -7.05
C LEU A 9 -9.23 5.71 -5.61
N THR A 10 -9.07 6.73 -4.77
CA THR A 10 -8.67 6.58 -3.36
C THR A 10 -9.62 5.65 -2.59
N ASN A 11 -10.93 5.79 -2.83
CA ASN A 11 -11.94 4.92 -2.24
C ASN A 11 -11.83 3.48 -2.75
N ALA A 12 -11.57 3.27 -4.05
CA ALA A 12 -11.35 1.95 -4.62
C ALA A 12 -10.13 1.26 -3.98
N PHE A 13 -8.98 1.95 -3.85
CA PHE A 13 -7.80 1.43 -3.14
C PHE A 13 -8.12 1.04 -1.69
N LYS A 14 -8.92 1.86 -0.98
CA LYS A 14 -9.36 1.57 0.38
C LYS A 14 -10.24 0.31 0.45
N MET A 15 -11.19 0.16 -0.47
CA MET A 15 -12.08 -1.00 -0.51
C MET A 15 -11.30 -2.28 -0.80
N ILE A 16 -10.38 -2.25 -1.76
CA ILE A 16 -9.52 -3.38 -2.09
C ILE A 16 -8.71 -3.81 -0.86
N ARG A 17 -8.11 -2.86 -0.13
CA ARG A 17 -7.41 -3.17 1.12
C ARG A 17 -8.31 -3.90 2.11
N ILE A 18 -9.51 -3.39 2.34
CA ILE A 18 -10.45 -3.97 3.32
C ILE A 18 -10.88 -5.38 2.90
N GLN A 19 -11.18 -5.58 1.61
CA GLN A 19 -11.55 -6.88 1.07
C GLN A 19 -10.41 -7.90 1.24
N GLU A 20 -9.18 -7.54 0.87
CA GLU A 20 -8.02 -8.41 1.04
C GLU A 20 -7.73 -8.68 2.53
N MET A 21 -7.85 -7.68 3.40
CA MET A 21 -7.70 -7.86 4.85
C MET A 21 -8.77 -8.77 5.47
N ASN A 22 -9.98 -8.80 4.93
CA ASN A 22 -11.07 -9.64 5.44
C ASN A 22 -10.93 -11.11 4.98
N LYS A 23 -10.20 -11.37 3.89
CA LYS A 23 -9.88 -12.74 3.45
C LYS A 23 -8.85 -13.43 4.36
N LEU A 24 -7.99 -12.65 5.03
CA LEU A 24 -6.96 -13.17 5.93
C LEU A 24 -7.58 -13.60 7.27
N ASN A 25 -7.33 -14.85 7.70
CA ASN A 25 -7.80 -15.30 9.01
C ASN A 25 -6.99 -14.63 10.12
N ARG A 26 -7.67 -13.85 10.96
CA ARG A 26 -7.05 -13.10 12.08
C ARG A 26 -6.62 -13.99 13.25
N HIS A 27 -7.05 -15.25 13.26
CA HIS A 27 -6.78 -16.21 14.33
C HIS A 27 -5.67 -17.22 13.96
N SER A 28 -5.30 -17.30 12.68
CA SER A 28 -4.21 -18.17 12.19
C SER A 28 -2.88 -17.45 12.26
N GLY A 29 -1.81 -18.11 12.74
CA GLY A 29 -0.51 -17.49 13.03
C GLY A 29 0.06 -16.62 11.89
N GLU A 30 0.33 -17.24 10.74
CA GLU A 30 0.91 -16.53 9.59
C GLU A 30 -0.07 -15.57 8.91
N GLU A 31 -1.35 -15.92 8.81
CA GLU A 31 -2.35 -15.02 8.21
C GLU A 31 -2.63 -13.79 9.08
N ALA A 32 -2.58 -13.94 10.41
CA ALA A 32 -2.65 -12.83 11.34
C ALA A 32 -1.40 -11.93 11.24
N LYS A 33 -0.21 -12.50 10.98
CA LYS A 33 0.99 -11.71 10.67
C LYS A 33 0.81 -10.93 9.36
N LYS A 34 0.35 -11.58 8.29
CA LYS A 34 0.03 -10.91 7.01
C LYS A 34 -0.99 -9.78 7.20
N TYR A 35 -2.04 -10.02 7.98
CA TYR A 35 -3.04 -9.00 8.31
C TYR A 35 -2.41 -7.78 9.01
N ARG A 36 -1.58 -8.01 10.04
CA ARG A 36 -0.89 -6.93 10.77
C ARG A 36 0.09 -6.16 9.87
N ARG A 37 0.86 -6.87 9.04
CA ARG A 37 1.80 -6.27 8.08
C ARG A 37 1.07 -5.43 7.04
N LEU A 38 0.03 -5.99 6.41
CA LEU A 38 -0.79 -5.30 5.43
C LEU A 38 -1.45 -4.05 6.03
N LYS A 39 -2.03 -4.16 7.23
CA LYS A 39 -2.63 -3.00 7.93
C LYS A 39 -1.60 -1.91 8.24
N ARG A 40 -0.42 -2.28 8.75
CA ARG A 40 0.61 -1.33 9.21
C ARG A 40 1.35 -0.66 8.05
N PHE A 41 1.67 -1.42 7.02
CA PHE A 41 2.57 -0.99 5.94
C PHE A 41 1.85 -0.70 4.62
N TRP A 42 0.51 -0.69 4.61
CA TRP A 42 -0.31 -0.34 3.43
C TRP A 42 0.13 0.93 2.71
N ARG A 43 0.60 1.93 3.46
CA ARG A 43 1.06 3.20 2.89
C ARG A 43 2.29 3.03 1.98
N LEU A 44 3.09 1.99 2.16
CA LEU A 44 4.26 1.71 1.31
C LEU A 44 3.84 1.18 -0.07
N SER A 45 2.78 0.37 -0.15
CA SER A 45 2.22 -0.12 -1.43
C SER A 45 1.63 0.99 -2.31
N GLN A 46 1.31 2.16 -1.72
CA GLN A 46 0.80 3.33 -2.46
C GLN A 46 1.89 4.33 -2.86
N LYS A 47 3.13 4.15 -2.42
CA LYS A 47 4.26 5.04 -2.75
C LYS A 47 4.96 4.58 -4.01
N ASP A 48 5.67 5.50 -4.65
CA ASP A 48 6.53 5.17 -5.79
C ASP A 48 7.66 4.30 -5.27
N TYR A 49 7.87 3.16 -5.91
CA TYR A 49 8.92 2.24 -5.50
C TYR A 49 10.30 2.92 -5.51
N SER A 50 10.54 3.80 -6.49
CA SER A 50 11.74 4.62 -6.61
C SER A 50 11.93 5.64 -5.49
N CYS A 51 10.85 6.04 -4.79
CA CYS A 51 10.89 6.97 -3.66
C CYS A 51 10.93 6.26 -2.30
N LEU A 52 10.88 4.93 -2.27
CA LEU A 52 11.02 4.15 -1.06
C LEU A 52 12.50 4.00 -0.70
N SER A 53 12.80 4.02 0.61
CA SER A 53 14.17 3.80 1.07
C SER A 53 14.59 2.36 0.82
N SER A 54 15.76 2.19 0.19
CA SER A 54 16.48 0.92 0.07
C SER A 54 17.25 0.56 1.34
N GLU A 55 17.31 1.45 2.34
CA GLU A 55 17.98 1.18 3.61
C GLU A 55 17.21 0.12 4.40
N SER A 56 17.91 -0.96 4.77
CA SER A 56 17.35 -2.03 5.58
C SER A 56 17.28 -1.64 7.05
N LYS A 57 16.10 -1.81 7.66
CA LYS A 57 15.86 -1.56 9.09
C LYS A 57 15.28 -2.79 9.75
N TYR A 58 15.53 -2.94 11.04
CA TYR A 58 14.90 -4.02 11.80
C TYR A 58 13.41 -3.74 11.97
N TYR A 59 12.55 -4.66 11.54
CA TYR A 59 11.12 -4.57 11.72
C TYR A 59 10.59 -5.76 12.53
N PRO A 60 10.10 -5.56 13.77
CA PRO A 60 9.61 -6.64 14.63
C PRO A 60 8.47 -7.47 14.01
N LEU A 61 7.66 -6.88 13.13
CA LEU A 61 6.59 -7.60 12.42
C LEU A 61 7.11 -8.61 11.39
N PHE A 62 8.34 -8.41 10.90
CA PHE A 62 9.03 -9.29 9.96
C PHE A 62 10.12 -10.13 10.64
N ASP A 63 10.49 -9.77 11.87
CA ASP A 63 11.53 -10.43 12.67
C ASP A 63 12.89 -10.50 11.96
N ARG A 64 13.16 -9.48 11.12
CA ARG A 64 14.40 -9.36 10.34
C ARG A 64 14.65 -7.92 9.91
N TYR A 65 15.85 -7.67 9.41
CA TYR A 65 16.16 -6.46 8.68
C TYR A 65 15.55 -6.53 7.27
N ILE A 66 14.82 -5.51 6.88
CA ILE A 66 14.16 -5.43 5.57
C ILE A 66 14.03 -3.95 5.16
N SER A 67 14.13 -3.65 3.86
CA SER A 67 13.97 -2.29 3.35
C SER A 67 12.49 -1.93 3.15
N ALA A 68 12.18 -0.64 3.01
CA ALA A 68 10.81 -0.20 2.74
C ALA A 68 10.34 -0.67 1.35
N GLN A 69 11.27 -0.77 0.40
CA GLN A 69 11.05 -1.33 -0.93
C GLN A 69 10.66 -2.81 -0.86
N ASP A 70 11.43 -3.62 -0.13
CA ASP A 70 11.16 -5.05 0.04
C ASP A 70 9.84 -5.31 0.77
N ILE A 71 9.49 -4.47 1.76
CA ILE A 71 8.18 -4.54 2.41
C ILE A 71 7.06 -4.31 1.39
N ALA A 72 7.18 -3.31 0.51
CA ALA A 72 6.16 -3.04 -0.50
C ALA A 72 5.99 -4.22 -1.48
N LEU A 73 7.11 -4.85 -1.90
CA LEU A 73 7.09 -6.05 -2.73
C LEU A 73 6.47 -7.24 -2.00
N GLU A 74 6.83 -7.48 -0.73
CA GLU A 74 6.25 -8.58 0.04
C GLU A 74 4.73 -8.42 0.21
N LEU A 75 4.25 -7.19 0.45
CA LEU A 75 2.81 -6.90 0.51
C LEU A 75 2.09 -7.15 -0.82
N ALA A 76 2.71 -6.77 -1.94
CA ALA A 76 2.16 -7.02 -3.27
C ALA A 76 2.03 -8.53 -3.55
N ASN A 77 2.92 -9.35 -2.98
CA ASN A 77 2.91 -10.80 -3.09
C ASN A 77 1.87 -11.50 -2.20
N TYR A 78 1.15 -10.80 -1.31
CA TYR A 78 0.12 -11.43 -0.49
C TYR A 78 -1.11 -11.85 -1.30
N SER A 79 -1.38 -11.18 -2.42
CA SER A 79 -2.52 -11.47 -3.28
C SER A 79 -2.29 -10.89 -4.68
N PRO A 80 -2.73 -11.58 -5.75
CA PRO A 80 -2.61 -11.06 -7.12
C PRO A 80 -3.33 -9.71 -7.28
N VAL A 81 -4.39 -9.46 -6.49
CA VAL A 81 -5.12 -8.18 -6.49
C VAL A 81 -4.24 -7.04 -5.97
N LEU A 82 -3.39 -7.29 -4.97
CA LEU A 82 -2.48 -6.27 -4.45
C LEU A 82 -1.32 -6.00 -5.40
N GLY A 83 -0.85 -7.02 -6.12
CA GLY A 83 0.12 -6.87 -7.19
C GLY A 83 -0.40 -6.00 -8.34
N SER A 84 -1.61 -6.30 -8.84
CA SER A 84 -2.22 -5.49 -9.91
C SER A 84 -2.49 -4.05 -9.47
N LEU A 85 -2.89 -3.86 -8.21
CA LEU A 85 -3.09 -2.54 -7.61
C LEU A 85 -1.80 -1.72 -7.58
N SER A 86 -0.68 -2.35 -7.21
CA SER A 86 0.62 -1.70 -7.13
C SER A 86 1.11 -1.29 -8.53
N SER A 87 0.92 -2.14 -9.53
CA SER A 87 1.17 -1.80 -10.94
C SER A 87 0.29 -0.62 -11.41
N CYS A 88 -0.98 -0.59 -11.02
CA CYS A 88 -1.91 0.48 -11.38
C CYS A 88 -1.49 1.83 -10.78
N VAL A 89 -1.01 1.84 -9.53
CA VAL A 89 -0.46 3.05 -8.89
C VAL A 89 0.74 3.59 -9.66
N GLU A 90 1.62 2.71 -10.14
CA GLU A 90 2.79 3.10 -10.94
C GLU A 90 2.36 3.75 -12.26
N SER A 91 1.42 3.12 -13.00
CA SER A 91 0.90 3.67 -14.26
C SER A 91 0.20 5.02 -14.11
N LEU A 92 -0.56 5.21 -13.03
CA LEU A 92 -1.27 6.48 -12.77
C LEU A 92 -0.36 7.66 -12.43
N LYS A 93 0.91 7.39 -12.08
CA LYS A 93 1.89 8.41 -11.69
C LYS A 93 2.91 8.75 -12.77
N THR A 94 3.11 7.86 -13.74
CA THR A 94 3.86 8.15 -14.96
C THR A 94 3.12 9.15 -15.85
N ASP A 95 1.79 9.22 -15.75
CA ASP A 95 0.98 10.24 -16.40
C ASP A 95 0.97 11.55 -15.57
N SER A 96 0.84 12.71 -16.23
CA SER A 96 0.96 14.10 -15.71
C SER A 96 0.10 14.51 -14.47
N PHE A 97 -0.47 13.58 -13.71
CA PHE A 97 -1.21 13.79 -12.45
C PHE A 97 -0.31 13.92 -11.19
N ARG A 98 1.02 13.95 -11.38
CA ARG A 98 2.06 13.98 -10.33
C ARG A 98 1.86 15.05 -9.24
N LEU A 99 1.27 16.21 -9.56
CA LEU A 99 1.09 17.32 -8.62
C LEU A 99 -0.25 17.30 -7.84
N LEU A 100 -1.28 16.64 -8.37
CA LEU A 100 -2.62 16.62 -7.76
C LEU A 100 -2.78 15.50 -6.73
N LEU A 101 -2.14 14.35 -6.94
CA LEU A 101 -2.20 13.22 -6.02
C LEU A 101 -1.37 13.45 -4.75
N PHE A 102 -0.18 14.04 -4.88
CA PHE A 102 0.73 14.22 -3.73
C PHE A 102 0.19 15.19 -2.67
N SER A 103 -0.46 16.28 -3.07
CA SER A 103 -1.01 17.27 -2.12
C SER A 103 -2.30 16.79 -1.43
N PHE A 104 -3.11 15.97 -2.11
CA PHE A 104 -4.39 15.49 -1.58
C PHE A 104 -4.26 14.18 -0.76
N LEU A 105 -3.40 13.24 -1.17
CA LEU A 105 -3.12 12.02 -0.40
C LEU A 105 -2.53 12.35 0.98
N ILE A 106 -1.67 13.37 1.08
CA ILE A 106 -1.08 13.78 2.36
C ILE A 106 -2.14 14.36 3.32
N ARG A 107 -3.18 15.04 2.80
CA ARG A 107 -4.26 15.63 3.62
C ARG A 107 -5.30 14.60 4.08
N VAL A 108 -5.65 13.61 3.25
CA VAL A 108 -6.66 12.59 3.60
C VAL A 108 -6.07 11.48 4.49
N LEU A 109 -4.75 11.22 4.43
CA LEU A 109 -4.09 10.17 5.22
C LEU A 109 -3.67 10.59 6.64
N ARG A 110 -3.96 11.83 7.08
CA ARG A 110 -3.68 12.31 8.45
C ARG A 110 -4.79 11.96 9.45
N TRP A 111 -5.93 11.42 8.99
CA TRP A 111 -7.08 11.02 9.82
C TRP A 111 -7.57 9.57 9.54
N PHE A 112 -6.66 8.67 9.14
CA PHE A 112 -6.90 7.21 9.02
C PHE A 112 -5.66 6.38 9.37
#